data_AF-A0A413I443-F1
#
_entry.id   AF-A0A413I443-F1
#
_cell.length_a   1.000
_cell.length_b   1.000
_cell.length_c   1.000
_cell.angle_alpha   90.00
_cell.angle_beta   90.00
_cell.angle_gamma   90.00
#
_symmetry.space_group_name_H-M   'P 1'
#
loop_
_entity.id
_entity.type
_entity.pdbx_description
1 polymer ?
#
loop_
_entity_poly.entity_id
_entity_poly.type
_entity_poly.pdbx_seq_one_letter_code
_entity_poly.pdbx_strand_id
1 'polypeptide(L)' 'MWNYEKRLQHPVNIKEPNAKLAQIIMSQYGGPDSSNLWYIKILFFLIFSPFLAFLKFGLW' A
#
# COMPACT_ATOMS: atom_id res chain seq x y z
N MET A 1 -5.65 -10.01 21.43
CA MET A 1 -5.03 -8.79 21.98
C MET A 1 -3.56 -8.82 21.58
N TRP A 2 -3.05 -7.77 20.93
CA TRP A 2 -1.67 -7.71 20.45
C TRP A 2 -0.78 -7.08 21.52
N ASN A 3 0.32 -7.75 21.89
CA ASN A 3 1.35 -7.16 22.75
C ASN A 3 2.42 -6.51 21.87
N TYR A 4 2.74 -5.26 22.16
CA TYR A 4 3.81 -4.52 21.48
C TYR A 4 5.09 -4.65 22.29
N GLU A 5 6.17 -5.05 21.63
CA GLU A 5 7.49 -5.10 22.20
C GLU A 5 8.44 -4.30 21.30
N LYS A 6 9.16 -3.33 21.88
CA LYS A 6 10.05 -2.42 21.14
C LYS A 6 11.37 -3.11 20.77
N ARG A 7 11.28 -4.14 19.93
CA ARG A 7 12.39 -4.96 19.43
C ARG A 7 12.22 -5.11 17.94
N LEU A 8 13.31 -4.99 17.18
CA LEU A 8 13.29 -5.31 15.76
C LEU A 8 13.25 -6.84 15.62
N GLN A 9 12.43 -7.34 14.70
CA GLN A 9 12.33 -8.78 14.42
C GLN A 9 13.63 -9.33 13.78
N HIS A 10 14.36 -8.47 13.07
CA HIS A 10 15.69 -8.74 12.54
C HIS A 10 16.65 -7.59 12.85
N PRO A 11 17.91 -7.88 13.22
CA PRO A 11 18.91 -6.86 13.46
C PRO A 11 19.26 -6.15 12.15
N VAL A 12 18.98 -4.86 12.07
CA VAL A 12 19.34 -4.03 10.92
C VAL A 12 20.64 -3.29 11.25
N ASN A 13 21.70 -3.55 10.49
CA ASN A 13 22.98 -2.86 10.63
C ASN A 13 23.24 -2.00 9.39
N ILE A 14 23.09 -0.68 9.53
CA ILE A 14 23.32 0.29 8.45
C ILE A 14 24.76 0.76 8.55
N LYS A 15 25.63 0.23 7.67
CA LYS A 15 27.07 0.54 7.69
C LYS A 15 27.39 1.93 7.11
N GLU A 16 26.61 2.39 6.15
CA GLU A 16 26.82 3.67 5.46
C GLU A 16 25.48 4.35 5.17
N PRO A 17 25.35 5.68 5.41
CA PRO A 17 24.14 6.42 5.08
C PRO A 17 24.04 6.64 3.57
N ASN A 18 23.10 5.94 2.91
CA ASN A 18 22.81 6.10 1.49
C ASN A 18 21.38 6.61 1.27
N ALA A 19 21.26 7.89 0.92
CA ALA A 19 19.98 8.57 0.72
C ALA A 19 19.17 8.01 -0.46
N LYS A 20 19.84 7.50 -1.52
CA LYS A 20 19.17 6.97 -2.71
C LYS A 20 18.50 5.62 -2.41
N LEU A 21 19.18 4.76 -1.67
CA LEU A 21 18.61 3.49 -1.21
C LEU A 21 17.46 3.73 -0.24
N ALA A 22 17.59 4.70 0.66
CA ALA A 22 16.52 5.07 1.58
C ALA A 22 15.24 5.51 0.83
N GLN A 23 15.36 6.31 -0.24
CA GLN A 23 14.21 6.71 -1.07
C GLN A 23 13.50 5.50 -1.69
N ILE A 24 14.24 4.50 -2.17
CA ILE A 24 13.68 3.27 -2.75
C ILE A 24 12.99 2.42 -1.67
N ILE A 25 13.56 2.31 -0.47
CA ILE A 25 12.93 1.57 0.64
C ILE A 25 11.65 2.29 1.10
N MET A 26 11.69 3.62 1.18
CA MET A 26 10.53 4.44 1.53
C MET A 26 9.38 4.27 0.54
N SER A 27 9.65 4.14 -0.77
CA SER A 27 8.58 3.93 -1.75
C SER A 27 7.86 2.59 -1.59
N GLN A 28 8.51 1.55 -1.01
CA GLN A 28 7.84 0.27 -0.77
C GLN A 28 6.83 0.30 0.38
N TYR A 29 7.01 1.22 1.33
CA TYR A 29 6.09 1.38 2.47
C TYR A 29 5.08 2.51 2.28
N GLY A 30 5.41 3.55 1.48
CA GLY A 30 4.56 4.72 1.27
C GLY A 30 4.09 4.95 -0.17
N GLY A 31 4.54 4.15 -1.13
CA GLY A 31 4.22 4.31 -2.55
C GLY A 31 2.92 3.62 -2.97
N PRO A 32 2.36 4.02 -4.13
CA PRO A 32 1.13 3.44 -4.69
C PRO A 32 1.24 1.95 -5.05
N ASP A 33 2.46 1.41 -5.05
CA ASP A 33 2.78 0.02 -5.38
C ASP A 33 2.97 -0.86 -4.15
N SER A 34 2.75 -0.33 -2.93
CA SER A 34 2.73 -1.17 -1.73
C SER A 34 1.61 -2.21 -1.84
N SER A 35 1.93 -3.47 -1.55
CA SER A 35 1.03 -4.63 -1.73
C SER A 35 -0.35 -4.46 -1.09
N ASN A 36 -0.43 -3.71 0.01
CA ASN A 36 -1.68 -3.40 0.69
C ASN A 36 -2.61 -2.47 -0.10
N LEU A 37 -2.06 -1.54 -0.88
CA LEU A 37 -2.85 -0.64 -1.70
C LEU A 37 -3.46 -1.35 -2.91
N TRP A 38 -2.86 -2.46 -3.35
CA TRP A 38 -3.38 -3.27 -4.45
C TRP A 38 -4.75 -3.88 -4.11
N TYR A 39 -4.91 -4.42 -2.90
CA TYR A 39 -6.20 -4.95 -2.43
C TYR A 39 -7.25 -3.85 -2.29
N ILE A 40 -6.86 -2.69 -1.73
CA ILE A 40 -7.77 -1.54 -1.56
C ILE A 40 -8.21 -0.99 -2.93
N LYS A 41 -7.29 -0.92 -3.90
CA LYS A 41 -7.60 -0.56 -5.29
C LYS A 41 -8.55 -1.56 -5.95
N ILE A 42 -8.36 -2.85 -5.73
CA ILE A 42 -9.25 -3.88 -6.28
C ILE A 42 -10.64 -3.82 -5.67
N LEU A 43 -10.74 -3.64 -4.36
CA LEU A 43 -12.03 -3.43 -3.68
C LEU A 43 -12.71 -2.16 -4.17
N PHE A 44 -11.96 -1.07 -4.33
CA PHE A 44 -12.47 0.18 -4.90
C PHE A 44 -12.94 0.00 -6.35
N PHE A 45 -12.17 -0.69 -7.20
CA PHE A 45 -12.55 -0.94 -8.58
C PHE A 45 -13.78 -1.85 -8.68
N LEU A 46 -13.85 -2.93 -7.89
CA LEU A 46 -14.98 -3.85 -7.89
C LEU A 46 -16.28 -3.24 -7.37
N ILE A 47 -16.22 -2.25 -6.48
CA ILE A 47 -17.41 -1.59 -5.91
C ILE A 47 -17.79 -0.33 -6.73
N PHE A 48 -16.80 0.46 -7.15
CA PHE A 48 -17.03 1.75 -7.80
C PHE A 48 -17.24 1.63 -9.32
N SER A 49 -16.63 0.64 -9.98
CA SER A 49 -16.82 0.40 -11.42
C SER A 49 -18.27 0.02 -11.78
N PRO A 50 -18.97 -0.91 -11.10
CA PRO A 50 -20.37 -1.19 -11.39
C PRO A 50 -21.30 -0.03 -11.04
N PHE A 51 -20.99 0.76 -10.01
CA PHE A 51 -21.75 1.98 -9.68
C PHE A 51 -21.62 3.05 -10.77
N LEU A 52 -20.41 3.26 -11.30
CA LEU A 52 -20.16 4.17 -12.41
C LEU A 52 -20.77 3.66 -13.72
N ALA A 53 -20.76 2.34 -13.94
CA ALA A 53 -21.43 1.71 -15.08
C ALA A 53 -22.95 1.88 -15.00
N PHE A 54 -23.55 1.75 -13.80
CA PHE A 54 -24.98 2.00 -13.57
C PHE A 54 -25.38 3.46 -13.84
N LEU A 55 -24.53 4.41 -13.46
CA LEU A 55 -24.71 5.84 -13.76
C LEU A 55 -24.57 6.15 -15.27
N LYS A 56 -23.73 5.39 -15.99
CA LYS A 56 -23.44 5.61 -17.41
C LYS A 56 -24.43 4.90 -18.35
N PHE A 57 -25.00 3.79 -17.92
CA PHE A 57 -26.04 3.03 -18.61
C PHE A 57 -27.39 3.16 -17.91
N GLY A 58 -27.65 4.35 -17.35
CA GLY A 58 -28.90 4.67 -16.68
C GLY A 58 -30.07 4.06 -17.41
N LEU A 59 -30.83 3.26 -16.66
CA LEU A 59 -32.15 2.73 -17.00
C LEU A 59 -32.77 3.48 -18.19
N TRP A 60 -32.76 2.81 -19.34
CA TRP A 60 -33.75 3.02 -20.39
C TRP A 60 -34.45 1.69 -20.61
#